data_AF-A0A257KYU1-F1
#
_entry.id   AF-A0A257KYU1-F1
#
_cell.length_a   1.000
_cell.length_b   1.000
_cell.length_c   1.000
_cell.angle_alpha   90.00
_cell.angle_beta   90.00
_cell.angle_gamma   90.00
#
_symmetry.space_group_name_H-M   'P 1'
#
loop_
_entity.id
_entity.type
_entity.pdbx_description
1 polymer ?
#
loop_
_entity_poly.entity_id
_entity_poly.type
_entity_poly.pdbx_seq_one_letter_code
_entity_poly.pdbx_strand_id
1 'polypeptide(L)'
;MDTTLLQTGLHAHALPEIAHGLPARERPRNAAVEAPQLVAAWAVHGDEVLEAQRLRYRVFAGEMGAQVKSLPGSPAGHDIDAFDAHCEHLL
;
A
#
# COMPACT_ATOMS: atom_id res chain seq x y z
N MET A 1 -58.22 -19.75 35.04
CA MET A 1 -57.76 -19.78 33.63
C MET A 1 -56.63 -18.79 33.55
N ASP A 2 -55.43 -19.16 34.00
CA ASP A 2 -54.26 -18.28 33.91
C ASP A 2 -53.09 -19.09 33.41
N THR A 3 -52.95 -19.07 32.09
CA THR A 3 -51.85 -19.65 31.33
C THR A 3 -50.67 -18.71 31.44
N THR A 4 -49.81 -18.94 32.44
CA THR A 4 -48.52 -18.27 32.54
C THR A 4 -47.45 -19.36 32.60
N LEU A 5 -46.86 -19.72 31.46
CA LEU A 5 -45.40 -19.83 31.30
C LEU A 5 -45.01 -20.26 29.88
N LEU A 6 -43.84 -19.76 29.47
CA LEU A 6 -42.98 -20.18 28.37
C LEU A 6 -43.30 -19.59 26.99
N GLN A 7 -42.79 -18.38 26.77
CA GLN A 7 -42.10 -18.13 25.51
C GLN A 7 -40.77 -17.45 25.79
N THR A 8 -39.72 -18.27 25.79
CA THR A 8 -38.32 -17.85 25.88
C THR A 8 -37.99 -16.96 24.69
N GLY A 9 -37.72 -15.68 24.96
CA GLY A 9 -37.22 -14.74 23.96
C GLY A 9 -35.82 -15.14 23.53
N LEU A 10 -35.65 -15.45 22.25
CA LEU A 10 -34.36 -15.56 21.60
C LEU A 10 -33.78 -14.14 21.51
N HIS A 11 -32.93 -13.76 22.47
CA HIS A 11 -32.18 -12.52 22.39
C HIS A 11 -31.15 -12.65 21.25
N ALA A 12 -31.48 -12.11 20.08
CA ALA A 12 -30.49 -11.81 19.06
C ALA A 12 -29.55 -10.74 19.63
N HIS A 13 -28.36 -11.17 20.07
CA HIS A 13 -27.28 -10.25 20.39
C HIS A 13 -26.78 -9.67 19.07
N ALA A 14 -27.27 -8.47 18.71
CA ALA A 14 -26.76 -7.73 17.57
C ALA A 14 -25.25 -7.48 17.78
N LEU A 15 -24.45 -7.86 16.78
CA LEU A 15 -23.00 -7.65 16.76
C LEU A 15 -22.69 -6.15 16.85
N PRO A 16 -21.59 -5.74 17.52
CA PRO A 16 -21.18 -4.34 17.54
C PRO A 16 -20.80 -3.88 16.13
N GLU A 17 -21.32 -2.73 15.72
CA GLU A 17 -20.87 -2.05 14.50
C GLU A 17 -19.39 -1.70 14.63
N ILE A 18 -18.54 -2.37 13.86
CA ILE A 18 -17.14 -1.98 13.70
C ILE A 18 -17.13 -0.67 12.90
N ALA A 19 -16.96 0.45 13.60
CA ALA A 19 -16.75 1.76 13.00
C ALA A 19 -15.50 1.72 12.11
N HIS A 20 -15.70 1.57 10.79
CA HIS A 20 -14.67 1.64 9.75
C HIS A 20 -14.27 3.10 9.47
N GLY A 21 -13.75 3.79 10.48
CA GLY A 21 -13.36 5.19 10.34
C GLY A 21 -12.28 5.56 11.34
N LEU A 22 -11.05 5.10 11.12
CA LEU A 22 -9.89 5.74 11.77
C LEU A 22 -9.84 7.20 11.27
N PRO A 23 -9.78 8.20 12.16
CA PRO A 23 -9.67 9.59 11.73
C PRO A 23 -8.37 9.74 10.92
N ALA A 24 -8.47 10.42 9.77
CA ALA A 24 -7.31 10.77 8.97
C ALA A 24 -6.29 11.49 9.87
N ARG A 25 -5.14 10.86 10.09
CA ARG A 25 -4.07 11.43 10.91
C ARG A 25 -3.59 12.70 10.22
N GLU A 26 -3.92 13.87 10.77
CA GLU A 26 -3.38 15.14 10.29
C GLU A 26 -1.85 15.07 10.29
N ARG A 27 -1.25 15.15 9.11
CA ARG A 27 0.21 15.26 8.98
C ARG A 27 0.59 16.65 9.47
N PRO A 28 1.43 16.80 10.52
CA PRO A 28 1.94 18.11 10.89
C PRO A 28 2.67 18.67 9.66
N ARG A 29 2.26 19.87 9.22
CA ARG A 29 2.98 20.63 8.19
C ARG A 29 4.33 20.99 8.78
N ASN A 30 5.31 20.13 8.56
CA ASN A 30 6.69 20.39 8.94
C ASN A 30 7.11 21.72 8.30
N ALA A 31 7.78 22.59 9.06
CA ALA A 31 8.28 23.87 8.57
C ALA A 31 9.04 23.65 7.26
N ALA A 32 8.73 24.48 6.25
CA ALA A 32 9.10 24.26 4.85
C ALA A 32 10.62 24.20 4.65
N VAL A 33 11.18 22.99 4.74
CA VAL A 33 12.27 22.61 3.86
C VAL A 33 11.63 22.57 2.48
N GLU A 34 12.14 23.34 1.52
CA GLU A 34 11.68 23.21 0.14
C GLU A 34 11.91 21.76 -0.29
N ALA A 35 10.83 20.99 -0.35
CA ALA A 35 10.88 19.64 -0.86
C ALA A 35 11.32 19.74 -2.34
N PRO A 36 12.22 18.86 -2.81
CA PRO A 36 12.61 18.86 -4.20
C PRO A 36 11.36 18.75 -5.07
N GLN A 37 11.24 19.61 -6.08
CA GLN A 37 10.19 19.47 -7.08
C GLN A 37 10.53 18.24 -7.93
N LEU A 38 9.76 17.17 -7.76
CA LEU A 38 9.87 15.96 -8.56
C LEU A 38 8.99 16.10 -9.80
N VAL A 39 9.54 15.73 -10.95
CA VAL A 39 8.80 15.55 -12.20
C VAL A 39 8.74 14.06 -12.46
N ALA A 40 7.56 13.58 -12.89
CA ALA A 40 7.37 12.20 -13.28
C ALA A 40 6.85 12.12 -14.72
N ALA A 41 7.31 11.12 -15.45
CA ALA A 41 6.82 10.79 -16.78
C ALA A 41 6.51 9.29 -16.87
N TRP A 42 5.63 8.91 -17.80
CA TRP A 42 5.43 7.50 -18.12
C TRP A 42 6.66 6.96 -18.84
N ALA A 43 7.18 5.82 -18.38
CA ALA A 43 8.17 5.06 -19.11
C ALA A 43 7.50 4.45 -20.35
N VAL A 44 8.04 4.76 -21.53
CA VAL A 44 7.49 4.33 -22.82
C VAL A 44 8.27 3.15 -23.39
N HIS A 45 9.57 3.07 -23.08
CA HIS A 45 10.49 2.08 -23.60
C HIS A 45 11.01 1.15 -22.49
N GLY A 46 11.50 -0.02 -22.88
CA GLY A 46 11.93 -1.05 -21.92
C GLY A 46 13.14 -0.65 -21.06
N ASP A 47 14.02 0.20 -21.58
CA ASP A 47 15.13 0.78 -20.84
C ASP A 47 14.66 1.79 -19.78
N GLU A 48 13.63 2.59 -20.07
CA GLU A 48 13.00 3.50 -19.09
C GLU A 48 12.30 2.70 -17.97
N VAL A 49 11.68 1.56 -18.30
CA VAL A 49 11.12 0.63 -17.30
C VAL A 49 12.23 0.08 -16.39
N LEU A 50 13.36 -0.34 -16.96
CA LEU A 50 14.52 -0.80 -16.19
C LEU A 50 15.08 0.32 -15.30
N GLU A 51 15.06 1.57 -15.77
CA GLU A 51 15.47 2.72 -14.97
C GLU A 51 14.54 2.94 -13.77
N ALA A 52 13.22 2.90 -13.98
CA ALA A 52 12.23 3.00 -12.93
C ALA A 52 12.39 1.88 -11.87
N GLN A 53 12.62 0.63 -12.32
CA GLN A 53 12.87 -0.51 -11.43
C GLN A 53 14.17 -0.36 -10.62
N ARG A 54 15.21 0.23 -11.21
CA ARG A 54 16.46 0.55 -10.52
C ARG A 54 16.27 1.68 -9.51
N LEU A 55 15.48 2.70 -9.84
CA LEU A 55 15.12 3.78 -8.92
C LEU A 55 14.38 3.23 -7.70
N ARG A 56 13.37 2.39 -7.91
CA ARG A 56 12.65 1.68 -6.84
C ARG A 56 13.59 0.93 -5.92
N TYR A 57 14.53 0.16 -6.47
CA TYR A 57 15.51 -0.56 -5.66
C TYR A 57 16.37 0.37 -4.81
N ARG A 58 16.91 1.45 -5.42
CA ARG A 58 17.73 2.43 -4.69
C ARG A 58 16.98 3.01 -3.50
N VAL A 59 15.72 3.40 -3.69
CA VAL A 59 14.91 3.99 -2.63
C VAL A 59 14.50 2.93 -1.61
N PHE A 60 13.86 1.84 -2.03
CA PHE A 60 13.32 0.85 -1.10
C PHE A 60 14.39 0.04 -0.40
N ALA A 61 15.31 -0.60 -1.13
CA ALA A 61 16.36 -1.40 -0.52
C ALA A 61 17.49 -0.54 0.05
N GLY A 62 17.93 0.48 -0.69
CA GLY A 62 19.08 1.31 -0.32
C GLY A 62 18.76 2.31 0.79
N GLU A 63 17.78 3.18 0.58
CA GLU A 63 17.49 4.28 1.50
C GLU A 63 16.55 3.86 2.64
N MET A 64 15.52 3.06 2.33
CA MET A 64 14.50 2.65 3.30
C MET A 64 14.80 1.32 3.99
N GLY A 65 15.83 0.59 3.55
CA GLY A 65 16.24 -0.69 4.15
C GLY A 65 15.23 -1.83 3.96
N ALA A 66 14.35 -1.73 2.97
CA ALA A 66 13.38 -2.78 2.64
C ALA A 66 14.08 -4.03 2.08
N GLN A 67 13.58 -5.20 2.46
CA GLN A 67 13.98 -6.45 1.81
C GLN A 67 13.19 -6.63 0.52
N VAL A 68 13.77 -6.19 -0.59
CA VAL A 68 13.19 -6.27 -1.92
C VAL A 68 13.37 -7.69 -2.48
N LYS A 69 12.27 -8.37 -2.81
CA LYS A 69 12.26 -9.72 -3.40
C LYS A 69 12.05 -9.64 -4.91
N SER A 70 13.15 -9.60 -5.65
CA SER A 70 13.10 -9.63 -7.10
C SER A 70 12.91 -11.06 -7.64
N LEU A 71 12.33 -11.19 -8.83
CA LEU A 71 12.16 -12.45 -9.54
C LEU A 71 13.53 -13.11 -9.86
N PRO A 72 13.57 -14.46 -9.98
CA PRO A 72 14.78 -15.16 -10.40
C PRO A 72 15.25 -14.70 -11.79
N GLY A 73 16.56 -14.43 -11.92
CA GLY A 73 17.16 -13.96 -13.17
C GLY A 73 17.11 -12.44 -13.35
N SER A 74 16.47 -11.69 -12.45
CA SER A 74 16.49 -10.24 -12.47
C SER A 74 17.91 -9.69 -12.28
N PRO A 75 18.30 -8.62 -12.99
CA PRO A 75 19.58 -7.97 -12.77
C PRO A 75 19.74 -7.49 -11.33
N ALA A 76 20.96 -7.58 -10.79
CA ALA A 76 21.26 -7.05 -9.46
C ALA A 76 20.92 -5.56 -9.37
N GLY A 77 20.43 -5.13 -8.20
CA GLY A 77 20.10 -3.73 -7.94
C GLY A 77 18.82 -3.23 -8.64
N HIS A 78 17.94 -4.14 -9.06
CA HIS A 78 16.63 -3.80 -9.61
C HIS A 78 15.53 -4.46 -8.78
N ASP A 79 14.47 -3.69 -8.53
CA ASP A 79 13.23 -4.16 -7.93
C ASP A 79 12.31 -4.60 -9.08
N ILE A 80 12.48 -5.86 -9.50
CA ILE A 80 11.68 -6.48 -10.56
C ILE A 80 10.87 -7.61 -9.94
N ASP A 81 9.57 -7.42 -9.80
CA ASP A 81 8.68 -8.34 -9.09
C ASP A 81 7.54 -8.85 -9.99
N ALA A 82 6.67 -9.71 -9.44
CA ALA A 82 5.59 -10.34 -10.19
C ALA A 82 4.48 -9.36 -10.62
N PHE A 83 4.42 -8.16 -10.05
CA PHE A 83 3.42 -7.16 -10.33
C PHE A 83 3.79 -6.24 -11.50
N ASP A 84 5.07 -6.16 -11.87
CA ASP A 84 5.53 -5.28 -12.96
C ASP A 84 4.82 -5.55 -14.29
N ALA A 85 4.40 -6.79 -14.56
CA ALA A 85 3.63 -7.16 -15.75
C ALA A 85 2.23 -6.50 -15.82
N HIS A 86 1.77 -5.90 -14.72
CA HIS A 86 0.48 -5.24 -14.58
C HIS A 86 0.60 -3.73 -14.37
N CYS A 87 1.83 -3.19 -14.37
CA CYS A 87 2.09 -1.80 -14.05
C CYS A 87 2.48 -1.00 -15.30
N GLU A 88 1.98 0.23 -15.36
CA GLU A 88 2.59 1.30 -16.14
C GLU A 88 3.63 1.97 -15.25
N HIS A 89 4.88 2.03 -15.69
CA HIS A 89 5.98 2.53 -14.87
C HIS A 89 6.11 4.05 -14.99
N LEU A 90 6.39 4.70 -13.86
CA LEU A 90 6.73 6.11 -13.78
C LEU A 90 8.24 6.26 -13.52
N LEU A 91 8.85 7.24 -14.18
CA LEU A 91 10.22 7.67 -13.98
C LEU A 91 10.27 9.14 -13.57
#